data_AF-A0A7S1J0C1-F1
#
_entry.id   AF-A0A7S1J0C1-F1
#
_cell.length_a   1.000
_cell.length_b   1.000
_cell.length_c   1.000
_cell.angle_alpha   90.00
_cell.angle_beta   90.00
_cell.angle_gamma   90.00
#
_symmetry.space_group_name_H-M   'P 1'
#
loop_
_entity.id
_entity.type
_entity.pdbx_description
1 polymer ?
#
loop_
_entity_poly.entity_id
_entity_poly.type
_entity_poly.pdbx_seq_one_letter_code
_entity_poly.pdbx_strand_id
1 'polypeptide(L)'
;GPCGVQFANGAASTDVMKAVMARAVGAADPQYAATIRAERSWRSQYWRHFVKLVELSATSPAACMSIAQTGLQELEHHFEYVSETGARQPVLKAVCEHVQQAQKGLCRPTFSSVVVDGQAPFRPWSLEVPCKGRTLAGEALLQEIERWVRVGSMEPSAGHALSASASDTEGKWLDL
;
A
#
# COMPACT_ATOMS: atom_id res chain seq x y z
N GLY A 1 10.89 7.03 -20.38
CA GLY A 1 10.84 6.64 -18.95
C GLY A 1 9.46 6.12 -18.63
N PRO A 2 9.22 5.50 -17.47
CA PRO A 2 7.86 5.12 -17.09
C PRO A 2 6.96 6.37 -17.05
N CYS A 3 5.75 6.27 -17.60
CA CYS A 3 4.69 7.26 -17.42
C CYS A 3 3.79 6.84 -16.25
N GLY A 4 3.01 7.77 -15.71
CA GLY A 4 2.11 7.54 -14.58
C GLY A 4 2.51 8.28 -13.31
N VAL A 5 1.96 7.84 -12.18
CA VAL A 5 2.18 8.44 -10.86
C VAL A 5 3.57 8.06 -10.33
N GLN A 6 4.33 9.06 -9.90
CA GLN A 6 5.69 8.91 -9.37
C GLN A 6 5.88 9.80 -8.13
N PHE A 7 6.87 9.44 -7.31
CA PHE A 7 7.36 10.34 -6.28
C PHE A 7 8.09 11.50 -6.94
N ALA A 8 7.70 12.72 -6.57
CA ALA A 8 8.32 13.93 -7.08
C ALA A 8 9.83 13.92 -6.79
N ASN A 9 10.63 14.30 -7.78
CA ASN A 9 12.09 14.40 -7.70
C ASN A 9 12.80 13.08 -7.28
N GLY A 10 12.15 11.91 -7.46
CA GLY A 10 12.73 10.64 -7.05
C GLY A 10 12.85 10.46 -5.53
N ALA A 11 12.01 11.15 -4.76
CA ALA A 11 12.02 11.07 -3.31
C ALA A 11 11.82 9.62 -2.81
N ALA A 12 12.51 9.27 -1.72
CA ALA A 12 12.33 7.98 -1.09
C ALA A 12 10.95 7.90 -0.40
N SER A 13 10.27 6.77 -0.55
CA SER A 13 8.94 6.56 0.05
C SER A 13 8.91 6.76 1.57
N THR A 14 10.02 6.48 2.26
CA THR A 14 10.16 6.73 3.71
C THR A 14 10.05 8.20 4.06
N ASP A 15 10.71 9.07 3.29
CA ASP A 15 10.72 10.51 3.57
C ASP A 15 9.36 11.13 3.26
N VAL A 16 8.75 10.71 2.15
CA VAL A 16 7.39 11.10 1.78
C VAL A 16 6.39 10.70 2.87
N MET A 17 6.41 9.45 3.34
CA MET A 17 5.46 9.04 4.37
C MET A 17 5.68 9.73 5.72
N LYS A 18 6.93 10.01 6.09
CA LYS A 18 7.23 10.82 7.28
C LYS A 18 6.65 12.23 7.15
N ALA A 19 6.87 12.89 6.01
CA ALA A 19 6.38 14.24 5.77
C ALA A 19 4.85 14.30 5.84
N VAL A 20 4.18 13.41 5.10
CA VAL A 20 2.71 13.28 5.06
C VAL A 20 2.14 13.02 6.45
N MET A 21 2.70 12.05 7.18
CA MET A 21 2.18 11.70 8.50
C MET A 21 2.43 12.80 9.53
N ALA A 22 3.60 13.45 9.51
CA ALA A 22 3.88 14.57 10.39
C ALA A 22 2.98 15.77 10.09
N ARG A 23 2.68 16.04 8.81
CA ARG A 23 1.76 17.11 8.43
C ARG A 23 0.34 16.81 8.88
N ALA A 24 -0.13 15.59 8.64
CA ALA A 24 -1.46 15.11 9.02
C ALA A 24 -1.67 15.16 10.54
N VAL A 25 -0.77 14.51 11.29
CA VAL A 25 -0.85 14.49 12.77
C VAL A 25 -0.69 15.90 13.35
N GLY A 26 0.15 16.74 12.75
CA GLY A 26 0.38 18.11 13.22
C GLY A 26 -0.87 19.00 13.20
N ALA A 27 -1.92 18.63 12.48
CA ALA A 27 -3.21 19.32 12.52
C ALA A 27 -3.95 19.15 13.86
N ALA A 28 -3.69 18.05 14.58
CA ALA A 28 -4.28 17.74 15.88
C ALA A 28 -3.25 17.78 17.03
N ASP A 29 -2.00 17.41 16.76
CA ASP A 29 -0.92 17.32 17.74
C ASP A 29 0.43 17.77 17.11
N PRO A 30 0.73 19.10 17.15
CA PRO A 30 1.96 19.65 16.62
C PRO A 30 3.23 19.10 17.28
N GLN A 31 3.15 18.72 18.56
CA GLN A 31 4.29 18.18 19.30
C GLN A 31 4.63 16.77 18.82
N TYR A 32 3.63 15.90 18.64
CA TYR A 32 3.87 14.56 18.12
C TYR A 32 4.32 14.55 16.66
N ALA A 33 3.92 15.55 15.87
CA ALA A 33 4.46 15.74 14.52
C ALA A 33 5.99 15.94 14.52
N ALA A 34 6.56 16.59 15.53
CA ALA A 34 8.02 16.69 15.68
C ALA A 34 8.67 15.32 15.97
N THR A 35 8.02 14.48 16.79
CA THR A 35 8.45 13.09 17.05
C THR A 35 8.50 12.27 15.76
N ILE A 36 7.48 12.37 14.90
CA ILE A 36 7.44 11.68 13.60
C ILE A 36 8.61 12.10 12.71
N ARG A 37 8.89 13.42 12.63
CA ARG A 37 10.01 13.94 11.82
C ARG A 37 11.37 13.47 12.35
N ALA A 38 11.50 13.30 13.67
CA ALA A 38 12.74 12.88 14.32
C ALA A 38 12.97 11.35 14.30
N GLU A 39 11.98 10.54 13.88
CA GLU A 39 12.09 9.08 13.87
C GLU A 39 13.18 8.60 12.90
N ARG A 40 14.20 7.92 13.43
CA ARG A 40 15.34 7.42 12.65
C ARG A 40 15.11 6.00 12.16
N SER A 41 14.40 5.19 12.95
CA SER A 41 14.17 3.76 12.72
C SER A 41 12.77 3.51 12.12
N TRP A 42 12.42 4.29 11.08
CA TRP A 42 11.09 4.33 10.49
C TRP A 42 10.53 2.96 10.13
N ARG A 43 11.29 2.14 9.39
CA ARG A 43 10.82 0.83 8.91
C ARG A 43 10.39 -0.12 10.02
N SER A 44 10.95 0.02 11.22
CA SER A 44 10.57 -0.81 12.38
C SER A 44 9.53 -0.15 13.29
N GLN A 45 9.41 1.18 13.27
CA GLN A 45 8.63 1.93 14.26
C GLN A 45 7.40 2.67 13.69
N TYR A 46 7.24 2.72 12.35
CA TYR A 46 6.17 3.49 11.71
C TYR A 46 4.76 3.15 12.23
N TRP A 47 4.52 1.88 12.60
CA TRP A 47 3.22 1.42 13.09
C TRP A 47 2.76 2.19 14.35
N ARG A 48 3.68 2.63 15.22
CA ARG A 48 3.35 3.41 16.42
C ARG A 48 2.78 4.78 16.07
N HIS A 49 3.30 5.38 14.99
CA HIS A 49 2.81 6.67 14.51
C HIS A 49 1.45 6.53 13.82
N PHE A 50 1.19 5.41 13.14
CA PHE A 50 -0.16 5.08 12.64
C PHE A 50 -1.16 4.90 13.78
N VAL A 51 -0.81 4.17 14.84
CA VAL A 51 -1.67 4.01 16.02
C VAL A 51 -2.02 5.39 16.59
N LYS A 52 -1.03 6.26 16.81
CA LYS A 52 -1.27 7.62 17.31
C LYS A 52 -2.13 8.46 16.37
N LEU A 53 -1.92 8.34 15.05
CA LEU A 53 -2.76 9.02 14.06
C LEU A 53 -4.21 8.60 14.20
N VAL A 54 -4.48 7.30 14.32
CA VAL A 54 -5.84 6.77 14.48
C VAL A 54 -6.46 7.18 15.81
N GLU A 55 -5.69 7.14 16.90
CA GLU A 55 -6.15 7.65 18.22
C GLU A 55 -6.60 9.11 18.14
N LEU A 56 -5.79 9.96 17.49
CA LEU A 56 -6.11 11.38 17.32
C LEU A 56 -7.35 11.58 16.43
N SER A 57 -7.45 10.83 15.33
CA SER A 57 -8.63 10.86 14.46
C SER A 57 -9.90 10.40 15.18
N ALA A 58 -9.79 9.46 16.11
CA ALA A 58 -10.93 8.94 16.87
C ALA A 58 -11.45 9.90 17.96
N THR A 59 -10.71 10.98 18.28
CA THR A 59 -11.14 11.94 19.30
C THR A 59 -12.39 12.74 18.91
N SER A 60 -12.57 13.03 17.61
CA SER A 60 -13.74 13.70 17.07
C SER A 60 -13.81 13.62 15.54
N PRO A 61 -15.00 13.74 14.93
CA PRO A 61 -15.12 13.86 13.47
C PRO A 61 -14.30 15.02 12.88
N ALA A 62 -14.21 16.15 13.59
CA ALA A 62 -13.44 17.30 13.16
C ALA A 62 -11.93 17.02 13.12
N ALA A 63 -11.39 16.33 14.13
CA ALA A 63 -9.99 15.90 14.14
C ALA A 63 -9.69 14.93 12.99
N CYS A 64 -10.56 13.93 12.79
CA CYS A 64 -10.44 12.99 11.67
C CYS A 64 -10.39 13.72 10.32
N MET A 65 -11.33 14.63 10.07
CA MET A 65 -11.37 15.39 8.81
C MET A 65 -10.14 16.29 8.64
N SER A 66 -9.69 16.94 9.71
CA SER A 66 -8.51 17.81 9.67
C SER A 66 -7.23 17.03 9.34
N ILE A 67 -7.03 15.88 9.99
CA ILE A 67 -5.89 14.98 9.74
C ILE A 67 -5.92 14.46 8.30
N ALA A 68 -7.08 13.99 7.83
CA ALA A 68 -7.23 13.47 6.48
C ALA A 68 -6.97 14.56 5.42
N GLN A 69 -7.52 15.75 5.60
CA GLN A 69 -7.38 16.84 4.64
C GLN A 69 -5.94 17.39 4.59
N THR A 70 -5.30 17.59 5.74
CA THR A 70 -3.90 18.06 5.78
C THR A 70 -2.92 17.01 5.27
N GLY A 71 -3.16 15.72 5.53
CA GLY A 71 -2.39 14.63 4.93
C GLY A 71 -2.54 14.57 3.42
N LEU A 72 -3.77 14.72 2.90
CA LEU A 72 -4.02 14.73 1.46
C LEU A 72 -3.38 15.93 0.77
N GLN A 73 -3.44 17.12 1.38
CA GLN A 73 -2.75 18.31 0.87
C GLN A 73 -1.23 18.10 0.81
N GLU A 74 -0.63 17.46 1.82
CA GLU A 74 0.80 17.18 1.79
C GLU A 74 1.16 16.24 0.63
N LEU A 75 0.33 15.23 0.34
CA LEU A 75 0.56 14.30 -0.77
C LEU A 75 0.68 15.02 -2.13
N GLU A 76 0.00 16.15 -2.34
CA GLU A 76 0.11 16.93 -3.58
C GLU A 76 1.54 17.38 -3.86
N HIS A 77 2.35 17.60 -2.82
CA HIS A 77 3.73 18.04 -2.95
C HIS A 77 4.72 16.90 -3.22
N HIS A 78 4.32 15.66 -2.93
CA HIS A 78 5.22 14.49 -3.01
C HIS A 78 4.94 13.59 -4.21
N PHE A 79 3.84 13.80 -4.92
CA PHE A 79 3.45 12.99 -6.08
C PHE A 79 3.28 13.83 -7.34
N GLU A 80 3.89 13.36 -8.42
CA GLU A 80 3.74 13.90 -9.76
C GLU A 80 3.18 12.84 -10.72
N TYR A 81 2.42 13.28 -11.71
CA TYR A 81 2.01 12.50 -12.85
C TYR A 81 2.91 12.84 -14.03
N VAL A 82 3.52 11.82 -14.62
CA VAL A 82 4.32 11.92 -15.84
C VAL A 82 3.50 11.40 -17.01
N SER A 83 3.18 12.26 -17.99
CA SER A 83 2.45 11.85 -19.19
C SER A 83 3.29 10.93 -20.09
N GLU A 84 2.66 10.34 -21.10
CA GLU A 84 3.37 9.60 -22.16
C GLU A 84 4.40 10.46 -22.91
N THR A 85 4.13 11.77 -23.02
CA THR A 85 5.06 12.75 -23.61
C THR A 85 6.17 13.20 -22.65
N GLY A 86 6.16 12.71 -21.40
CA GLY A 86 7.14 13.07 -20.38
C GLY A 86 6.84 14.37 -19.63
N ALA A 87 5.70 15.02 -19.89
CA ALA A 87 5.29 16.22 -19.17
C ALA A 87 4.92 15.87 -17.72
N ARG A 88 5.33 16.71 -16.78
CA ARG A 88 5.16 16.50 -15.34
C ARG A 88 4.14 17.48 -14.78
N GLN A 89 3.23 16.99 -13.94
CA GLN A 89 2.30 17.85 -13.20
C GLN A 89 1.88 17.23 -11.87
N PRO A 90 1.35 18.00 -10.91
CA PRO A 90 0.83 17.44 -9.66
C PRO A 90 -0.24 16.37 -9.91
N VAL A 91 -0.21 15.27 -9.16
CA VAL A 91 -1.13 14.13 -9.38
C VAL A 91 -2.59 14.55 -9.25
N LEU A 92 -2.97 15.32 -8.23
CA LEU A 92 -4.37 15.73 -8.06
C LEU A 92 -4.86 16.62 -9.21
N LYS A 93 -4.00 17.45 -9.78
CA LYS A 93 -4.32 18.20 -11.00
C LYS A 93 -4.58 17.26 -12.18
N ALA A 94 -3.71 16.28 -12.40
CA ALA A 94 -3.87 15.30 -13.47
C ALA A 94 -5.17 14.49 -13.32
N VAL A 95 -5.50 14.07 -12.09
CA VAL A 95 -6.74 13.35 -11.78
C VAL A 95 -7.95 14.22 -12.08
N CYS A 96 -7.98 15.48 -11.62
CA CYS A 96 -9.09 16.39 -11.88
C CYS A 96 -9.31 16.64 -13.38
N GLU A 97 -8.22 16.88 -14.13
CA GLU A 97 -8.29 17.04 -15.59
C GLU A 97 -8.84 15.77 -16.27
N HIS A 98 -8.38 14.60 -15.85
CA HIS A 98 -8.85 13.33 -16.39
C HIS A 98 -10.34 13.09 -16.10
N VAL A 99 -10.81 13.35 -14.87
CA VAL A 99 -12.23 13.24 -14.51
C VAL A 99 -13.08 14.20 -15.36
N GLN A 100 -12.63 15.44 -15.57
CA GLN A 100 -13.33 16.41 -16.40
C GLN A 100 -13.40 15.98 -17.88
N GLN A 101 -12.31 15.41 -18.41
CA GLN A 101 -12.29 14.86 -19.76
C GLN A 101 -13.24 13.67 -19.90
N ALA A 102 -13.29 12.78 -18.90
CA ALA A 102 -14.19 11.63 -18.88
C ALA A 102 -15.66 12.08 -18.85
N GLN A 103 -16.00 13.07 -18.03
CA GLN A 103 -17.34 13.66 -17.97
C GLN A 103 -17.76 14.30 -19.30
N LYS A 104 -16.82 14.85 -20.07
CA LYS A 104 -17.04 15.40 -21.41
C LYS A 104 -17.03 14.35 -22.52
N GLY A 105 -16.83 13.07 -22.19
CA GLY A 105 -16.71 11.97 -23.15
C GLY A 105 -15.44 12.03 -24.01
N LEU A 106 -14.44 12.81 -23.59
CA LEU A 106 -13.19 13.04 -24.33
C LEU A 106 -12.11 12.00 -24.01
N CYS A 107 -12.29 11.21 -22.96
CA CYS A 107 -11.44 10.05 -22.69
C CYS A 107 -12.30 8.86 -22.23
N ARG A 108 -12.01 7.68 -22.77
CA ARG A 108 -12.53 6.39 -22.28
C ARG A 108 -11.34 5.59 -21.75
N PRO A 109 -11.42 4.98 -20.57
CA PRO A 109 -10.36 4.12 -20.11
C PRO A 109 -10.23 2.93 -21.06
N THR A 110 -9.07 2.80 -21.70
CA THR A 110 -8.70 1.60 -22.43
C THR A 110 -7.96 0.68 -21.47
N PHE A 111 -8.64 -0.34 -21.00
CA PHE A 111 -8.00 -1.45 -20.31
C PHE A 111 -7.43 -2.39 -21.35
N SER A 112 -6.17 -2.79 -21.18
CA SER A 112 -5.57 -3.88 -21.93
C SER A 112 -5.05 -4.92 -20.96
N SER A 113 -5.16 -6.18 -21.36
CA SER A 113 -4.49 -7.29 -20.69
C SER A 113 -3.21 -7.59 -21.45
N VAL A 114 -2.13 -7.82 -20.72
CA VAL A 114 -0.87 -8.32 -21.27
C VAL A 114 -0.58 -9.64 -20.57
N VAL A 115 -0.25 -10.67 -21.34
CA VAL A 115 0.25 -11.94 -20.81
C VAL A 115 1.76 -11.83 -20.69
N VAL A 116 2.30 -12.14 -19.52
CA VAL A 116 3.75 -12.17 -19.26
C VAL A 116 4.13 -13.61 -19.00
N ASP A 117 4.77 -14.25 -19.98
CA ASP A 117 5.22 -15.63 -19.84
C ASP A 117 6.48 -15.72 -18.97
N GLY A 118 6.43 -16.53 -17.92
CA GLY A 118 7.60 -16.87 -17.12
C GLY A 118 8.57 -17.75 -17.92
N GLN A 119 9.87 -17.46 -17.86
CA GLN A 119 10.90 -18.27 -18.53
C GLN A 119 11.46 -19.42 -17.67
N ALA A 120 10.98 -19.56 -16.43
CA ALA A 120 11.46 -20.59 -15.52
C ALA A 120 10.87 -21.98 -15.89
N PRO A 121 11.64 -23.07 -15.76
CA PRO A 121 11.12 -24.41 -15.98
C PRO A 121 10.03 -24.75 -14.96
N PHE A 122 8.97 -25.41 -15.44
CA PHE A 122 7.83 -25.86 -14.63
C PHE A 122 8.29 -26.74 -13.46
N ARG A 123 7.75 -26.47 -12.27
CA ARG A 123 7.92 -27.27 -11.05
C ARG A 123 6.51 -27.59 -10.52
N PRO A 124 6.27 -28.79 -9.95
CA PRO A 124 5.01 -29.07 -9.28
C PRO A 124 4.70 -27.99 -8.25
N TRP A 125 3.47 -27.50 -8.26
CA TRP A 125 3.06 -26.40 -7.40
C TRP A 125 2.99 -26.84 -5.94
N SER A 126 3.86 -26.27 -5.11
CA SER A 126 3.72 -26.29 -3.66
C SER A 126 3.80 -24.87 -3.14
N LEU A 127 2.80 -24.45 -2.35
CA LEU A 127 2.84 -23.13 -1.73
C LEU A 127 3.92 -23.11 -0.65
N GLU A 128 4.98 -22.34 -0.92
CA GLU A 128 6.09 -22.13 -0.01
C GLU A 128 6.12 -20.68 0.47
N VAL A 129 6.11 -20.48 1.80
CA VAL A 129 6.11 -19.14 2.42
C VAL A 129 7.38 -18.96 3.25
N PRO A 130 8.32 -18.09 2.82
CA PRO A 130 9.46 -17.71 3.65
C PRO A 130 8.98 -16.91 4.87
N CYS A 131 9.20 -17.45 6.07
CA CYS A 131 8.81 -16.82 7.32
C CYS A 131 9.90 -16.99 8.38
N LYS A 132 10.46 -15.88 8.86
CA LYS A 132 11.48 -15.83 9.93
C LYS A 132 12.67 -16.79 9.70
N GLY A 133 13.20 -16.81 8.48
CA GLY A 133 14.35 -17.65 8.12
C GLY A 133 14.02 -19.13 7.90
N ARG A 134 12.74 -19.52 7.94
CA ARG A 134 12.25 -20.85 7.56
C ARG A 134 11.41 -20.74 6.30
N THR A 135 11.35 -21.81 5.52
CA THR A 135 10.36 -21.96 4.45
C THR A 135 9.25 -22.86 4.96
N LEU A 136 8.04 -22.33 5.08
CA LEU A 136 6.86 -23.07 5.51
C LEU A 136 6.16 -23.66 4.28
N ALA A 137 5.80 -24.93 4.35
CA ALA A 137 5.06 -25.64 3.30
C ALA A 137 4.19 -26.74 3.94
N GLY A 138 3.16 -27.18 3.22
CA GLY A 138 2.26 -28.25 3.64
C GLY A 138 1.71 -28.04 5.06
N GLU A 139 1.77 -29.08 5.89
CA GLU A 139 1.25 -29.08 7.26
C GLU A 139 1.84 -27.97 8.14
N ALA A 140 3.15 -27.69 8.02
CA ALA A 140 3.80 -26.64 8.79
C ALA A 140 3.27 -25.24 8.43
N LEU A 141 2.86 -25.05 7.18
CA LEU A 141 2.21 -23.81 6.74
C LEU A 141 0.77 -23.75 7.27
N LEU A 142 0.00 -24.84 7.19
CA LEU A 142 -1.38 -24.90 7.71
C LEU A 142 -1.46 -24.56 9.21
N GLN A 143 -0.55 -25.12 10.01
CA GLN A 143 -0.48 -24.83 11.45
C GLN A 143 -0.12 -23.37 11.74
N GLU A 144 0.78 -22.78 10.95
CA GLU A 144 1.15 -21.37 11.12
C GLU A 144 0.02 -20.44 10.70
N ILE A 145 -0.74 -20.78 9.64
CA ILE A 145 -1.95 -20.05 9.24
C ILE A 145 -2.99 -20.06 10.36
N GLU A 146 -3.31 -21.23 10.91
CA GLU A 146 -4.23 -21.35 12.04
C GLU A 146 -3.75 -20.51 13.23
N ARG A 147 -2.46 -20.55 13.53
CA ARG A 147 -1.86 -19.72 14.58
C ARG A 147 -2.07 -18.23 14.30
N TRP A 148 -1.84 -17.75 13.08
CA TRP A 148 -2.02 -16.35 12.69
C TRP A 148 -3.47 -15.89 12.83
N VAL A 149 -4.42 -16.72 12.42
CA VAL A 149 -5.86 -16.45 12.58
C VAL A 149 -6.19 -16.35 14.07
N ARG A 150 -5.76 -17.34 14.87
CA ARG A 150 -6.05 -17.38 16.31
C ARG A 150 -5.51 -16.17 17.07
N VAL A 151 -4.33 -15.68 16.73
CA VAL A 151 -3.73 -14.50 17.39
C VAL A 151 -4.18 -13.17 16.77
N GLY A 152 -5.10 -13.20 15.79
CA GLY A 152 -5.65 -12.00 15.14
C GLY A 152 -4.69 -11.29 14.20
N SER A 153 -3.58 -11.93 13.79
CA SER A 153 -2.67 -11.38 12.77
C SER A 153 -3.16 -11.60 11.34
N MET A 154 -4.15 -12.48 11.15
CA MET A 154 -4.77 -12.79 9.87
C MET A 154 -6.28 -12.95 10.07
N GLU A 155 -7.08 -12.46 9.11
CA GLU A 155 -8.53 -12.65 9.14
C GLU A 155 -8.91 -14.11 8.80
N PRO A 156 -10.00 -14.67 9.37
CA PRO A 156 -10.39 -16.05 9.11
C PRO A 156 -10.62 -16.37 7.63
N SER A 157 -11.20 -15.44 6.87
CA SER A 157 -11.44 -15.59 5.43
C SER A 157 -10.14 -15.72 4.65
N ALA A 158 -9.14 -14.89 4.97
CA ALA A 158 -7.80 -14.97 4.39
C ALA A 158 -7.12 -16.29 4.78
N GLY A 159 -7.25 -16.72 6.04
CA GLY A 159 -6.73 -18.00 6.50
C GLY A 159 -7.33 -19.19 5.74
N HIS A 160 -8.65 -19.22 5.55
CA HIS A 160 -9.31 -20.26 4.78
C HIS A 160 -8.85 -20.30 3.31
N ALA A 161 -8.77 -19.14 2.65
CA ALA A 161 -8.30 -19.07 1.28
C ALA A 161 -6.86 -19.58 1.15
N LEU A 162 -5.97 -19.16 2.05
CA LEU A 162 -4.57 -19.56 2.02
C LEU A 162 -4.39 -21.05 2.33
N SER A 163 -5.15 -21.61 3.28
CA SER A 163 -5.16 -23.04 3.56
C SER A 163 -5.69 -23.87 2.39
N ALA A 164 -6.69 -23.38 1.67
CA ALA A 164 -7.19 -24.02 0.46
C ALA A 164 -6.11 -24.06 -0.63
N SER A 165 -5.41 -22.94 -0.86
CA SER A 165 -4.28 -22.91 -1.82
C SER A 165 -3.11 -23.78 -1.37
N ALA A 166 -2.81 -23.85 -0.06
CA ALA A 166 -1.73 -24.69 0.48
C ALA A 166 -2.01 -26.19 0.39
N SER A 167 -3.29 -26.58 0.39
CA SER A 167 -3.74 -27.98 0.33
C SER A 167 -4.03 -28.45 -1.10
N ASP A 168 -4.02 -27.52 -2.07
CA ASP A 168 -4.27 -27.84 -3.47
C ASP A 168 -3.05 -28.50 -4.11
N THR A 169 -3.09 -29.82 -4.19
CA THR A 169 -2.07 -30.64 -4.86
C THR A 169 -2.20 -30.66 -6.38
N GLU A 170 -3.33 -30.18 -6.92
CA GLU A 170 -3.56 -30.08 -8.37
C GLU A 170 -3.06 -28.74 -8.94
N GLY A 171 -2.70 -27.79 -8.07
CA GLY A 171 -2.09 -26.51 -8.43
C GLY A 171 -3.01 -25.53 -9.15
N LYS A 172 -4.32 -25.75 -9.12
CA LYS A 172 -5.37 -24.87 -9.68
C LYS A 172 -5.41 -23.47 -9.05
N TRP A 173 -4.85 -23.33 -7.86
CA TRP A 173 -4.71 -22.03 -7.20
C TRP A 173 -3.40 -21.32 -7.53
N LEU A 174 -2.41 -22.05 -8.06
CA LEU A 174 -1.05 -21.56 -8.27
C LEU A 174 -0.67 -21.48 -9.75
N ASP A 175 -1.58 -21.83 -10.67
CA ASP A 175 -1.40 -21.83 -12.12
C ASP A 175 -1.60 -20.45 -12.80
N LEU A 176 -1.54 -19.35 -12.02
CA LEU A 176 -1.70 -17.97 -12.47
C LEU A 176 -0.56 -17.45 -13.36
#